data_AF-A0A661ZAM7-F1
#
_entry.id   AF-A0A661ZAM7-F1
#
_cell.length_a   1.000
_cell.length_b   1.000
_cell.length_c   1.000
_cell.angle_alpha   90.00
_cell.angle_beta   90.00
_cell.angle_gamma   90.00
#
_symmetry.space_group_name_H-M   'P 1'
#
loop_
_entity.id
_entity.type
_entity.pdbx_description
1 polymer ?
#
loop_
_entity_poly.entity_id
_entity_poly.type
_entity_poly.pdbx_seq_one_letter_code
_entity_poly.pdbx_strand_id
1 'polypeptide(L)'
;MAFPLFSQKERKYIRSGNKNYQSKDFNNSEVDYQKALVIDTTSFAANYNLADAFYKQKKYDEAEKKFSEMTNRQSGKEKLSDVYYNLGNSQLKQAENLLGQQKAQDAMKKISQSIDSYKKALINDPSDKDAKYNLSYASEVLKKLKQQQKQQQQNKNNQQQQNQKDKENKDKGKTESEDKNQGKNQDSDNDGIPDKVEQNKDNLNKTQNPDTDKDGKPDYKDTDSDNDGIPDTYEAGKDPQHPKDTDKDGKPDYRDTDSDNDGIPDSKDPDAMPKAVKMSDQDAQRLLQYIKEQEKETVKKANLKKAKAKKVKVDKDW
;
A
#
# COMPACT_ATOMS: atom_id res chain seq x y z
N MET A 1 4.49 37.25 20.42
CA MET A 1 5.14 37.12 19.10
C MET A 1 4.05 37.24 18.04
N ALA A 2 4.31 37.89 16.90
CA ALA A 2 3.34 37.91 15.79
C ALA A 2 3.56 36.68 14.91
N PHE A 3 2.55 35.81 14.80
CA PHE A 3 2.53 34.80 13.74
C PHE A 3 2.35 35.51 12.39
N PRO A 4 3.07 35.11 11.32
CA PRO A 4 3.03 35.82 10.05
C PRO A 4 1.67 35.67 9.37
N LEU A 5 1.06 36.80 9.00
CA LEU A 5 -0.25 36.94 8.31
C LEU A 5 -0.35 36.26 6.92
N PHE A 6 0.67 35.49 6.53
CA PHE A 6 0.71 34.72 5.29
C PHE A 6 0.02 33.35 5.43
N SER A 7 0.16 32.66 6.56
CA SER A 7 -0.37 31.28 6.70
C SER A 7 -1.89 31.17 6.80
N GLN A 8 -2.60 32.29 6.92
CA GLN A 8 -4.06 32.34 6.75
C GLN A 8 -4.48 32.42 5.28
N LYS A 9 -3.60 32.90 4.38
CA LYS A 9 -3.93 33.12 2.95
C LYS A 9 -3.81 31.84 2.12
N GLU A 10 -2.87 30.96 2.44
CA GLU A 10 -2.76 29.63 1.81
C GLU A 10 -3.99 28.76 2.13
N ARG A 11 -4.49 28.78 3.37
CA ARG A 11 -5.60 27.93 3.84
C ARG A 11 -6.87 28.10 3.01
N LYS A 12 -7.17 29.32 2.55
CA LYS A 12 -8.30 29.56 1.64
C LYS A 12 -8.22 28.71 0.35
N TYR A 13 -7.02 28.56 -0.20
CA TYR A 13 -6.79 27.72 -1.38
C TYR A 13 -6.73 26.23 -1.02
N ILE A 14 -6.23 25.86 0.16
CA ILE A 14 -6.28 24.48 0.65
C ILE A 14 -7.75 24.02 0.81
N ARG A 15 -8.62 24.78 1.49
CA ARG A 15 -10.08 24.50 1.58
C ARG A 15 -10.76 24.42 0.22
N SER A 16 -10.46 25.36 -0.69
CA SER A 16 -11.00 25.35 -2.06
C SER A 16 -10.59 24.07 -2.80
N GLY A 17 -9.32 23.68 -2.68
CA GLY A 17 -8.80 22.43 -3.22
C GLY A 17 -9.46 21.20 -2.59
N ASN A 18 -9.60 21.15 -1.26
CA ASN A 18 -10.22 20.03 -0.53
C ASN A 18 -11.69 19.85 -0.91
N LYS A 19 -12.45 20.94 -1.05
CA LYS A 19 -13.83 20.91 -1.56
C LYS A 19 -13.92 20.39 -3.00
N ASN A 20 -13.00 20.81 -3.87
CA ASN A 20 -12.92 20.28 -5.24
C ASN A 20 -12.54 18.77 -5.25
N TYR A 21 -11.62 18.35 -4.36
CA TYR A 21 -11.15 16.97 -4.21
C TYR A 21 -12.26 16.03 -3.68
N GLN A 22 -13.00 16.45 -2.65
CA GLN A 22 -14.23 15.78 -2.17
C GLN A 22 -15.27 15.65 -3.30
N SER A 23 -15.43 16.72 -4.10
CA SER A 23 -16.30 16.75 -5.29
C SER A 23 -15.78 15.93 -6.48
N LYS A 24 -14.60 15.31 -6.36
CA LYS A 24 -13.88 14.53 -7.39
C LYS A 24 -13.42 15.35 -8.61
N ASP A 25 -13.45 16.68 -8.51
CA ASP A 25 -12.82 17.58 -9.47
C ASP A 25 -11.33 17.74 -9.13
N PHE A 26 -10.58 16.67 -9.40
CA PHE A 26 -9.17 16.60 -9.06
C PHE A 26 -8.30 17.60 -9.87
N ASN A 27 -8.82 18.13 -10.98
CA ASN A 27 -8.14 19.14 -11.80
C ASN A 27 -8.20 20.51 -11.11
N ASN A 28 -9.39 20.93 -10.67
CA ASN A 28 -9.51 22.19 -9.93
C ASN A 28 -8.92 22.07 -8.52
N SER A 29 -8.87 20.88 -7.91
CA SER A 29 -8.13 20.68 -6.65
C SER A 29 -6.62 20.87 -6.85
N GLU A 30 -6.03 20.25 -7.89
CA GLU A 30 -4.61 20.47 -8.26
C GLU A 30 -4.29 21.96 -8.42
N VAL A 31 -5.12 22.68 -9.18
CA VAL A 31 -4.94 24.11 -9.44
C VAL A 31 -5.01 24.95 -8.16
N ASP A 32 -5.88 24.63 -7.21
CA ASP A 32 -5.97 25.35 -5.94
C ASP A 32 -4.82 24.98 -4.98
N TYR A 33 -4.39 23.71 -4.89
CA TYR A 33 -3.19 23.36 -4.12
C TYR A 33 -1.92 24.00 -4.70
N GLN A 34 -1.82 24.15 -6.02
CA GLN A 34 -0.73 24.91 -6.65
C GLN A 34 -0.77 26.39 -6.24
N LYS A 35 -1.94 27.03 -6.15
CA LYS A 35 -2.07 28.42 -5.63
C LYS A 35 -1.65 28.52 -4.16
N ALA A 36 -1.97 27.53 -3.33
CA ALA A 36 -1.49 27.47 -1.95
C ALA A 36 0.05 27.39 -1.89
N LEU A 37 0.67 26.54 -2.73
CA LEU A 37 2.13 26.40 -2.81
C LEU A 37 2.87 27.62 -3.41
N VAL A 38 2.18 28.49 -4.15
CA VAL A 38 2.71 29.80 -4.57
C VAL A 38 2.78 30.78 -3.39
N ILE A 39 1.98 30.58 -2.34
CA ILE A 39 1.98 31.40 -1.12
C ILE A 39 2.95 30.82 -0.07
N ASP A 40 2.89 29.52 0.19
CA ASP A 40 3.90 28.80 0.98
C ASP A 40 4.29 27.47 0.30
N THR A 41 5.48 27.48 -0.32
CA THR A 41 6.11 26.29 -0.93
C THR A 41 6.41 25.16 0.07
N THR A 42 6.48 25.47 1.37
CA THR A 42 6.82 24.53 2.45
C THR A 42 5.59 23.85 3.07
N SER A 43 4.41 24.43 2.91
CA SER A 43 3.13 23.99 3.49
C SER A 43 2.89 22.50 3.26
N PHE A 44 2.86 21.73 4.37
CA PHE A 44 2.77 20.28 4.32
C PHE A 44 1.46 19.82 3.69
N ALA A 45 0.33 20.40 4.12
CA ALA A 45 -0.99 20.04 3.61
C ALA A 45 -1.13 20.33 2.12
N ALA A 46 -0.66 21.48 1.64
CA ALA A 46 -0.71 21.79 0.21
C ALA A 46 0.21 20.88 -0.64
N ASN A 47 1.36 20.44 -0.12
CA ASN A 47 2.21 19.46 -0.81
C ASN A 47 1.59 18.05 -0.80
N TYR A 48 1.02 17.61 0.33
CA TYR A 48 0.36 16.31 0.49
C TYR A 48 -0.86 16.20 -0.41
N ASN A 49 -1.81 17.14 -0.29
CA ASN A 49 -3.09 17.09 -0.98
C ASN A 49 -2.90 17.24 -2.51
N LEU A 50 -1.84 17.94 -2.96
CA LEU A 50 -1.44 17.96 -4.38
C LEU A 50 -0.92 16.59 -4.87
N ALA A 51 -0.10 15.90 -4.07
CA ALA A 51 0.37 14.56 -4.39
C ALA A 51 -0.80 13.54 -4.46
N ASP A 52 -1.76 13.70 -3.56
CA ASP A 52 -3.01 12.94 -3.52
C ASP A 52 -3.89 13.23 -4.75
N ALA A 53 -4.04 14.51 -5.14
CA ALA A 53 -4.73 14.91 -6.37
C ALA A 53 -4.09 14.29 -7.62
N PHE A 54 -2.75 14.28 -7.71
CA PHE A 54 -2.04 13.57 -8.77
C PHE A 54 -2.35 12.06 -8.74
N TYR A 55 -2.34 11.41 -7.57
CA TYR A 55 -2.68 9.99 -7.46
C TYR A 55 -4.12 9.70 -7.94
N LYS A 56 -5.12 10.50 -7.55
CA LYS A 56 -6.52 10.33 -8.00
C LYS A 56 -6.67 10.59 -9.51
N GLN A 57 -5.92 11.53 -10.08
CA GLN A 57 -5.83 11.73 -11.53
C GLN A 57 -5.06 10.63 -12.29
N LYS A 58 -4.43 9.68 -11.57
CA LYS A 58 -3.54 8.62 -12.11
C LYS A 58 -2.22 9.15 -12.69
N LYS A 59 -1.86 10.39 -12.33
CA LYS A 59 -0.54 11.03 -12.49
C LYS A 59 0.45 10.44 -11.47
N TYR A 60 0.70 9.13 -11.56
CA TYR A 60 1.42 8.39 -10.52
C TYR A 60 2.93 8.71 -10.47
N ASP A 61 3.51 9.20 -11.57
CA ASP A 61 4.91 9.63 -11.62
C ASP A 61 5.08 10.96 -10.86
N GLU A 62 4.12 11.87 -11.02
CA GLU A 62 4.05 13.15 -10.32
C GLU A 62 3.71 12.98 -8.83
N ALA A 63 2.83 12.02 -8.49
CA ALA A 63 2.54 11.62 -7.12
C ALA A 63 3.77 11.00 -6.43
N GLU A 64 4.45 10.02 -7.04
CA GLU A 64 5.69 9.44 -6.51
C GLU A 64 6.73 10.54 -6.25
N LYS A 65 6.92 11.45 -7.21
CA LYS A 65 7.86 12.56 -7.07
C LYS A 65 7.48 13.45 -5.88
N LYS A 66 6.22 13.84 -5.73
CA LYS A 66 5.79 14.73 -4.65
C LYS A 66 5.91 14.09 -3.26
N PHE A 67 5.46 12.85 -3.08
CA PHE A 67 5.68 12.16 -1.80
C PHE A 67 7.18 11.97 -1.51
N SER A 68 8.01 11.67 -2.52
CA SER A 68 9.48 11.61 -2.37
C SER A 68 10.14 12.95 -2.05
N GLU A 69 9.59 14.08 -2.49
CA GLU A 69 10.06 15.42 -2.05
C GLU A 69 9.73 15.68 -0.58
N MET A 70 8.63 15.11 -0.06
CA MET A 70 8.17 15.28 1.32
C MET A 70 8.94 14.44 2.34
N THR A 71 9.39 13.22 1.98
CA THR A 71 10.16 12.34 2.91
C THR A 71 11.48 12.95 3.38
N ASN A 72 11.97 14.00 2.72
CA ASN A 72 13.24 14.67 3.01
C ASN A 72 13.08 15.96 3.84
N ARG A 73 11.85 16.36 4.19
CA ARG A 73 11.56 17.57 4.99
C ARG A 73 11.31 17.17 6.45
N GLN A 74 11.66 18.05 7.40
CA GLN A 74 11.46 17.82 8.85
C GLN A 74 9.97 17.75 9.23
N SER A 75 9.38 16.58 9.03
CA SER A 75 8.00 16.24 9.37
C SER A 75 8.00 15.29 10.58
N GLY A 76 6.97 15.37 11.43
CA GLY A 76 6.80 14.42 12.53
C GLY A 76 6.63 12.98 12.04
N LYS A 77 6.92 11.99 12.90
CA LYS A 77 6.90 10.57 12.53
C LYS A 77 5.56 10.14 11.95
N GLU A 78 4.44 10.46 12.60
CA GLU A 78 3.09 10.14 12.10
C GLU A 78 2.93 10.57 10.63
N LYS A 79 3.22 11.85 10.34
CA LYS A 79 3.11 12.45 9.00
C LYS A 79 4.09 11.89 7.96
N LEU A 80 5.15 11.22 8.38
CA LEU A 80 6.01 10.45 7.48
C LEU A 80 5.40 9.08 7.15
N SER A 81 4.58 8.49 8.03
CA SER A 81 3.89 7.23 7.76
C SER A 81 2.98 7.35 6.54
N ASP A 82 2.06 8.31 6.54
CA ASP A 82 1.13 8.56 5.42
C ASP A 82 1.86 8.83 4.10
N VAL A 83 2.92 9.64 4.15
CA VAL A 83 3.75 9.97 2.99
C VAL A 83 4.45 8.73 2.44
N TYR A 84 4.97 7.84 3.31
CA TYR A 84 5.56 6.58 2.87
C TYR A 84 4.51 5.56 2.39
N TYR A 85 3.31 5.55 2.97
CA TYR A 85 2.19 4.72 2.53
C TYR A 85 1.70 5.11 1.13
N ASN A 86 1.40 6.40 0.92
CA ASN A 86 0.95 6.91 -0.38
C ASN A 86 2.06 6.90 -1.44
N LEU A 87 3.33 7.05 -1.05
CA LEU A 87 4.48 6.78 -1.93
C LEU A 87 4.49 5.31 -2.39
N GLY A 88 4.29 4.37 -1.47
CA GLY A 88 4.15 2.96 -1.77
C GLY A 88 2.99 2.66 -2.71
N ASN A 89 1.81 3.26 -2.48
CA ASN A 89 0.64 3.12 -3.33
C ASN A 89 0.88 3.67 -4.75
N SER A 90 1.47 4.86 -4.85
CA SER A 90 1.88 5.47 -6.13
C SER A 90 2.81 4.55 -6.90
N GLN A 91 3.80 3.96 -6.21
CA GLN A 91 4.75 3.03 -6.79
C GLN A 91 4.09 1.72 -7.24
N LEU A 92 3.22 1.13 -6.43
CA LEU A 92 2.51 -0.09 -6.78
C LEU A 92 1.57 0.12 -7.98
N LYS A 93 1.01 1.32 -8.16
CA LYS A 93 0.24 1.72 -9.35
C LYS A 93 1.09 1.97 -10.60
N GLN A 94 2.27 2.57 -10.47
CA GLN A 94 3.25 2.58 -11.58
C GLN A 94 3.59 1.13 -12.01
N ALA A 95 3.72 0.19 -11.06
CA ALA A 95 3.95 -1.21 -11.38
C ALA A 95 2.77 -1.91 -12.07
N GLU A 96 1.51 -1.57 -11.74
CA GLU A 96 0.32 -2.03 -12.47
C GLU A 96 0.40 -1.63 -13.95
N ASN A 97 0.70 -0.35 -14.21
CA ASN A 97 0.85 0.17 -15.57
C ASN A 97 2.00 -0.51 -16.33
N LEU A 98 3.15 -0.72 -15.67
CA LEU A 98 4.30 -1.41 -16.26
C LEU A 98 4.01 -2.90 -16.56
N LEU A 99 3.28 -3.59 -15.67
CA LEU A 99 2.82 -4.96 -15.92
C LEU A 99 1.89 -5.01 -17.13
N GLY A 100 0.92 -4.10 -17.25
CA GLY A 100 0.05 -3.96 -18.42
C GLY A 100 0.82 -3.74 -19.73
N GLN A 101 1.91 -2.99 -19.68
CA GLN A 101 2.86 -2.79 -20.79
C GLN A 101 3.80 -4.00 -21.04
N GLN A 102 3.61 -5.12 -20.35
CA GLN A 102 4.45 -6.33 -20.36
C GLN A 102 5.90 -6.11 -19.88
N LYS A 103 6.18 -4.97 -19.22
CA LYS A 103 7.49 -4.58 -18.66
C LYS A 103 7.68 -5.20 -17.26
N ALA A 104 7.65 -6.52 -17.19
CA ALA A 104 7.68 -7.25 -15.92
C ALA A 104 8.94 -6.95 -15.05
N GLN A 105 10.10 -6.69 -15.67
CA GLN A 105 11.33 -6.35 -14.93
C GLN A 105 11.26 -4.96 -14.28
N ASP A 106 10.79 -3.96 -15.01
CA ASP A 106 10.60 -2.60 -14.48
C ASP A 106 9.54 -2.59 -13.38
N ALA A 107 8.44 -3.33 -13.59
CA ALA A 107 7.42 -3.54 -12.55
C ALA A 107 7.99 -4.21 -11.30
N MET A 108 8.79 -5.27 -11.43
CA MET A 108 9.44 -5.93 -10.28
C MET A 108 10.38 -5.00 -9.51
N LYS A 109 11.13 -4.12 -10.21
CA LYS A 109 11.92 -3.05 -9.58
C LYS A 109 11.02 -2.10 -8.80
N LYS A 110 9.94 -1.63 -9.42
CA LYS A 110 9.00 -0.68 -8.85
C LYS A 110 8.21 -1.23 -7.65
N ILE A 111 7.82 -2.52 -7.68
CA ILE A 111 7.22 -3.22 -6.52
C ILE A 111 8.23 -3.35 -5.38
N SER A 112 9.53 -3.52 -5.67
CA SER A 112 10.56 -3.48 -4.62
C SER A 112 10.62 -2.10 -3.95
N GLN A 113 10.45 -1.02 -4.72
CA GLN A 113 10.37 0.34 -4.15
C GLN A 113 9.13 0.50 -3.28
N SER A 114 7.94 0.03 -3.71
CA SER A 114 6.72 0.13 -2.89
C SER A 114 6.84 -0.67 -1.58
N ILE A 115 7.43 -1.87 -1.62
CA ILE A 115 7.74 -2.68 -0.43
C ILE A 115 8.61 -1.90 0.56
N ASP A 116 9.67 -1.24 0.09
CA ASP A 116 10.56 -0.47 0.97
C ASP A 116 9.92 0.83 1.46
N SER A 117 8.97 1.40 0.72
CA SER A 117 8.11 2.51 1.17
C SER A 117 7.14 2.05 2.28
N TYR A 118 6.40 0.94 2.10
CA TYR A 118 5.50 0.42 3.14
C TYR A 118 6.23 0.01 4.43
N LYS A 119 7.45 -0.56 4.34
CA LYS A 119 8.30 -0.78 5.53
C LYS A 119 8.60 0.52 6.28
N LYS A 120 8.87 1.62 5.56
CA LYS A 120 9.14 2.92 6.18
C LYS A 120 7.88 3.56 6.79
N ALA A 121 6.70 3.29 6.24
CA ALA A 121 5.44 3.61 6.92
C ALA A 121 5.37 2.87 8.27
N LEU A 122 5.53 1.54 8.25
CA LEU A 122 5.49 0.69 9.45
C LEU A 122 6.62 0.91 10.48
N ILE A 123 7.68 1.61 10.10
CA ILE A 123 8.75 2.07 11.03
C ILE A 123 8.33 3.37 11.76
N ASN A 124 7.40 4.15 11.20
CA ASN A 124 6.88 5.37 11.79
C ASN A 124 5.55 5.13 12.54
N ASP A 125 4.64 4.34 11.97
CA ASP A 125 3.49 3.76 12.68
C ASP A 125 3.47 2.22 12.54
N PRO A 126 3.94 1.47 13.55
CA PRO A 126 3.83 0.02 13.59
C PRO A 126 2.40 -0.52 13.78
N SER A 127 1.40 0.33 14.03
CA SER A 127 0.01 -0.08 14.23
C SER A 127 -0.75 -0.27 12.91
N ASP A 128 -0.49 0.59 11.90
CA ASP A 128 -1.11 0.61 10.57
C ASP A 128 -1.37 -0.80 9.99
N LYS A 129 -2.65 -1.12 9.83
CA LYS A 129 -3.15 -2.39 9.29
C LYS A 129 -3.12 -2.41 7.76
N ASP A 130 -3.27 -1.25 7.12
CA ASP A 130 -3.32 -1.10 5.67
C ASP A 130 -1.92 -1.10 5.06
N ALA A 131 -0.91 -0.50 5.70
CA ALA A 131 0.49 -0.67 5.30
C ALA A 131 0.98 -2.12 5.50
N LYS A 132 0.54 -2.83 6.56
CA LYS A 132 0.81 -4.28 6.73
C LYS A 132 0.24 -5.09 5.58
N TYR A 133 -1.04 -4.85 5.25
CA TYR A 133 -1.72 -5.51 4.15
C TYR A 133 -1.01 -5.24 2.81
N ASN A 134 -0.75 -3.97 2.48
CA ASN A 134 -0.09 -3.58 1.24
C ASN A 134 1.36 -4.09 1.14
N LEU A 135 2.11 -4.15 2.26
CA LEU A 135 3.44 -4.74 2.32
C LEU A 135 3.44 -6.25 2.04
N SER A 136 2.54 -6.98 2.71
CA SER A 136 2.36 -8.43 2.52
C SER A 136 1.98 -8.73 1.07
N TYR A 137 0.99 -8.01 0.57
CA TYR A 137 0.50 -8.06 -0.80
C TYR A 137 1.61 -7.83 -1.84
N ALA A 138 2.32 -6.70 -1.75
CA ALA A 138 3.37 -6.35 -2.70
C ALA A 138 4.51 -7.38 -2.68
N SER A 139 4.82 -7.93 -1.49
CA SER A 139 5.80 -9.00 -1.32
C SER A 139 5.36 -10.31 -2.00
N GLU A 140 4.08 -10.67 -1.93
CA GLU A 140 3.55 -11.87 -2.59
C GLU A 140 3.52 -11.73 -4.13
N VAL A 141 3.11 -10.56 -4.64
CA VAL A 141 3.16 -10.20 -6.07
C VAL A 141 4.61 -10.32 -6.59
N LEU A 142 5.59 -9.76 -5.86
CA LEU A 142 7.00 -9.84 -6.23
C LEU A 142 7.55 -11.29 -6.16
N LYS A 143 7.11 -12.09 -5.19
CA LYS A 143 7.44 -13.52 -5.05
C LYS A 143 6.95 -14.32 -6.26
N LYS A 144 5.69 -14.12 -6.67
CA LYS A 144 5.07 -14.75 -7.85
C LYS A 144 5.78 -14.37 -9.15
N LEU A 145 6.05 -13.08 -9.38
CA LEU A 145 6.78 -12.61 -10.58
C LEU A 145 8.20 -13.21 -10.66
N LYS A 146 8.95 -13.26 -9.53
CA LYS A 146 10.27 -13.91 -9.46
C LYS A 146 10.19 -15.42 -9.78
N GLN A 147 9.15 -16.12 -9.32
CA GLN A 147 8.93 -17.53 -9.60
C GLN A 147 8.60 -17.77 -11.09
N GLN A 148 7.73 -16.95 -11.68
CA GLN A 148 7.38 -17.00 -13.10
C GLN A 148 8.61 -16.75 -13.99
N GLN A 149 9.46 -15.77 -13.64
CA GLN A 149 10.71 -15.49 -14.37
C GLN A 149 11.68 -16.69 -14.33
N LYS A 150 11.86 -17.33 -13.17
CA LYS A 150 12.67 -18.56 -13.02
C LYS A 150 12.13 -19.71 -13.89
N GLN A 151 10.82 -19.93 -13.91
CA GLN A 151 10.21 -20.96 -14.76
C GLN A 151 10.41 -20.66 -16.26
N GLN A 152 10.33 -19.39 -16.68
CA GLN A 152 10.61 -19.02 -18.07
C GLN A 152 12.07 -19.26 -18.45
N GLN A 153 13.03 -19.03 -17.54
CA GLN A 153 14.45 -19.34 -17.74
C GLN A 153 14.69 -20.86 -17.83
N GLN A 154 14.15 -21.66 -16.89
CA GLN A 154 14.25 -23.12 -16.92
C GLN A 154 13.67 -23.72 -18.21
N ASN A 155 12.53 -23.22 -18.68
CA ASN A 155 11.93 -23.68 -19.94
C ASN A 155 12.79 -23.33 -21.17
N LYS A 156 13.50 -22.18 -21.17
CA LYS A 156 14.47 -21.84 -22.24
C LYS A 156 15.68 -22.77 -22.22
N ASN A 157 16.27 -23.01 -21.05
CA ASN A 157 17.43 -23.89 -20.90
C ASN A 157 17.09 -25.34 -21.32
N ASN A 158 15.91 -25.84 -20.93
CA ASN A 158 15.46 -27.17 -21.35
C ASN A 158 15.22 -27.26 -22.87
N GLN A 159 14.76 -26.18 -23.53
CA GLN A 159 14.66 -26.13 -24.99
C GLN A 159 16.04 -26.13 -25.67
N GLN A 160 17.03 -25.42 -25.13
CA GLN A 160 18.40 -25.46 -25.63
C GLN A 160 19.03 -26.86 -25.47
N GLN A 161 18.80 -27.53 -24.33
CA GLN A 161 19.25 -28.91 -24.12
C GLN A 161 18.54 -29.94 -25.03
N GLN A 162 17.26 -29.75 -25.36
CA GLN A 162 16.61 -30.61 -26.37
C GLN A 162 17.25 -30.41 -27.76
N ASN A 163 17.47 -29.17 -28.19
CA ASN A 163 18.12 -28.88 -29.47
C ASN A 163 19.58 -29.37 -29.55
N GLN A 164 20.24 -29.66 -28.42
CA GLN A 164 21.56 -30.29 -28.39
C GLN A 164 21.48 -31.83 -28.35
N LYS A 165 20.46 -32.41 -27.69
CA LYS A 165 20.28 -33.87 -27.57
C LYS A 165 19.80 -34.56 -28.86
N ASP A 166 19.34 -33.80 -29.86
CA ASP A 166 19.09 -34.31 -31.21
C ASP A 166 20.39 -34.56 -32.03
N LYS A 167 21.59 -34.37 -31.45
CA LYS A 167 22.88 -34.65 -32.12
C LYS A 167 23.73 -35.78 -31.56
N GLU A 168 23.44 -36.31 -30.36
CA GLU A 168 24.22 -37.41 -29.79
C GLU A 168 23.40 -38.22 -28.77
N ASN A 169 23.32 -39.54 -28.94
CA ASN A 169 22.53 -40.41 -28.05
C ASN A 169 23.05 -41.88 -28.01
N LYS A 170 24.02 -42.13 -27.13
CA LYS A 170 24.55 -43.41 -26.59
C LYS A 170 25.31 -43.02 -25.30
N ASP A 171 25.31 -43.73 -24.17
CA ASP A 171 24.65 -44.99 -23.77
C ASP A 171 24.40 -44.98 -22.22
N LYS A 172 24.10 -46.13 -21.58
CA LYS A 172 23.81 -46.34 -20.12
C LYS A 172 24.83 -45.69 -19.12
N GLY A 173 24.56 -45.50 -17.82
CA GLY A 173 23.37 -45.72 -16.96
C GLY A 173 23.72 -46.23 -15.53
N LYS A 174 22.81 -46.06 -14.54
CA LYS A 174 22.85 -46.49 -13.10
C LYS A 174 23.87 -45.78 -12.13
N THR A 175 23.58 -45.46 -10.86
CA THR A 175 22.29 -45.16 -10.13
C THR A 175 22.54 -44.13 -8.96
N GLU A 176 22.25 -44.21 -7.62
CA GLU A 176 21.58 -45.17 -6.69
C GLU A 176 20.95 -44.54 -5.39
N SER A 177 21.70 -43.90 -4.46
CA SER A 177 21.26 -43.59 -3.05
C SER A 177 21.96 -42.35 -2.42
N GLU A 178 21.63 -41.78 -1.24
CA GLU A 178 20.45 -41.72 -0.32
C GLU A 178 20.61 -40.48 0.62
N ASP A 179 19.53 -39.92 1.17
CA ASP A 179 19.46 -39.45 2.59
C ASP A 179 17.99 -39.27 3.04
N LYS A 180 17.73 -39.31 4.36
CA LYS A 180 16.40 -39.18 4.98
C LYS A 180 16.42 -38.19 6.14
N ASN A 181 15.41 -37.32 6.24
CA ASN A 181 14.86 -37.00 7.56
C ASN A 181 13.38 -36.60 7.52
N GLN A 182 12.63 -36.96 8.55
CA GLN A 182 11.26 -36.52 8.82
C GLN A 182 11.18 -36.04 10.27
N GLY A 183 10.92 -34.75 10.46
CA GLY A 183 10.70 -34.13 11.77
C GLY A 183 9.32 -33.47 11.81
N LYS A 184 8.58 -33.68 12.91
CA LYS A 184 7.27 -33.04 13.12
C LYS A 184 7.45 -31.65 13.70
N ASN A 185 6.65 -30.69 13.24
CA ASN A 185 6.13 -29.65 14.11
C ASN A 185 4.70 -29.29 13.66
N GLN A 186 3.88 -28.80 14.59
CA GLN A 186 2.60 -28.17 14.25
C GLN A 186 2.77 -26.66 14.42
N ASP A 187 2.39 -25.96 13.36
CA ASP A 187 2.35 -24.53 13.15
C ASP A 187 1.09 -24.38 12.28
N SER A 188 -0.02 -23.97 12.92
CA SER A 188 -1.36 -24.22 12.37
C SER A 188 -1.81 -23.22 11.30
N ASP A 189 -1.23 -22.02 11.26
CA ASP A 189 -1.53 -20.99 10.24
C ASP A 189 -0.30 -20.56 9.40
N ASN A 190 0.91 -20.98 9.80
CA ASN A 190 2.18 -20.76 9.11
C ASN A 190 2.65 -19.29 9.15
N ASP A 191 2.34 -18.57 10.23
CA ASP A 191 2.96 -17.28 10.55
C ASP A 191 4.44 -17.41 10.98
N GLY A 192 4.81 -18.56 11.56
CA GLY A 192 6.16 -18.90 12.03
C GLY A 192 6.33 -19.03 13.55
N ILE A 193 5.28 -18.82 14.35
CA ILE A 193 5.24 -19.03 15.80
C ILE A 193 4.53 -20.37 16.09
N PRO A 194 5.15 -21.31 16.83
CA PRO A 194 4.47 -22.56 17.17
C PRO A 194 3.31 -22.35 18.16
N ASP A 195 2.15 -22.98 17.91
CA ASP A 195 0.87 -22.87 18.64
C ASP A 195 0.95 -22.88 20.20
N LYS A 196 2.05 -23.40 20.77
CA LYS A 196 2.30 -23.50 22.21
C LYS A 196 2.93 -22.24 22.83
N VAL A 197 3.43 -21.31 22.02
CA VAL A 197 4.07 -20.06 22.49
C VAL A 197 3.02 -18.97 22.72
N GLU A 198 1.97 -18.95 21.90
CA GLU A 198 0.91 -17.93 21.94
C GLU A 198 -0.05 -18.06 23.14
N GLN A 199 -0.11 -19.25 23.75
CA GLN A 199 -0.90 -19.46 24.96
C GLN A 199 -0.05 -19.31 26.21
N ASN A 200 -0.29 -18.26 27.02
CA ASN A 200 -1.06 -18.40 28.27
C ASN A 200 -1.13 -17.08 29.10
N LYS A 201 -2.30 -16.84 29.73
CA LYS A 201 -2.53 -16.26 31.09
C LYS A 201 -1.92 -14.88 31.42
N ASP A 202 -2.68 -13.83 31.78
CA ASP A 202 -3.54 -13.74 32.99
C ASP A 202 -4.52 -12.53 32.99
N ASN A 203 -5.62 -12.65 33.76
CA ASN A 203 -6.50 -11.67 34.49
C ASN A 203 -6.53 -10.14 34.18
N LEU A 204 -7.59 -9.34 34.50
CA LEU A 204 -9.08 -9.41 34.47
C LEU A 204 -9.68 -8.11 35.13
N ASN A 205 -10.80 -7.56 34.60
CA ASN A 205 -11.58 -6.36 35.05
C ASN A 205 -10.85 -4.99 35.06
N LYS A 206 -11.40 -3.82 34.67
CA LYS A 206 -12.74 -3.27 34.30
C LYS A 206 -13.54 -2.52 35.40
N THR A 207 -13.67 -1.21 35.20
CA THR A 207 -14.72 -0.30 35.73
C THR A 207 -15.30 0.54 34.57
N GLN A 208 -16.31 1.39 34.81
CA GLN A 208 -17.05 2.07 33.72
C GLN A 208 -16.19 3.05 32.93
N ASN A 209 -16.26 2.93 31.60
CA ASN A 209 -15.64 3.85 30.65
C ASN A 209 -16.73 4.67 29.94
N PRO A 210 -16.42 5.88 29.42
CA PRO A 210 -17.39 6.71 28.71
C PRO A 210 -17.85 6.09 27.39
N ASP A 211 -19.00 6.54 26.90
CA ASP A 211 -19.70 6.05 25.70
C ASP A 211 -20.38 7.29 25.07
N THR A 212 -19.75 7.84 24.02
CA THR A 212 -19.98 9.21 23.55
C THR A 212 -21.11 9.28 22.51
N ASP A 213 -21.03 8.47 21.45
CA ASP A 213 -22.08 8.35 20.42
C ASP A 213 -23.33 7.58 20.92
N LYS A 214 -23.15 6.69 21.91
CA LYS A 214 -24.16 5.80 22.53
C LYS A 214 -24.55 4.59 21.69
N ASP A 215 -23.66 4.03 20.86
CA ASP A 215 -23.88 2.73 20.20
C ASP A 215 -23.84 1.54 21.20
N GLY A 216 -23.25 1.74 22.40
CA GLY A 216 -23.07 0.73 23.45
C GLY A 216 -21.65 0.15 23.55
N LYS A 217 -20.71 0.65 22.74
CA LYS A 217 -19.27 0.36 22.74
C LYS A 217 -18.55 1.56 23.39
N PRO A 218 -18.03 1.43 24.61
CA PRO A 218 -17.43 2.57 25.29
C PRO A 218 -16.15 3.05 24.59
N ASP A 219 -15.94 4.37 24.49
CA ASP A 219 -14.90 5.10 23.73
C ASP A 219 -13.53 4.38 23.66
N TYR A 220 -13.02 3.88 24.80
CA TYR A 220 -11.73 3.17 24.90
C TYR A 220 -11.60 1.88 24.05
N LYS A 221 -12.70 1.46 23.41
CA LYS A 221 -12.81 0.33 22.48
C LYS A 221 -13.35 0.74 21.12
N ASP A 222 -13.70 2.01 20.95
CA ASP A 222 -13.95 2.56 19.66
C ASP A 222 -12.66 2.92 18.93
N THR A 223 -12.85 3.41 17.71
CA THR A 223 -11.79 4.00 16.90
C THR A 223 -12.27 5.28 16.21
N ASP A 224 -13.44 5.79 16.59
CA ASP A 224 -14.30 6.79 15.92
C ASP A 224 -15.41 7.14 16.95
N SER A 225 -15.02 7.70 18.10
CA SER A 225 -15.77 7.65 19.37
C SER A 225 -17.05 8.50 19.41
N ASP A 226 -17.16 9.52 18.56
CA ASP A 226 -18.40 10.29 18.37
C ASP A 226 -19.09 10.00 17.02
N ASN A 227 -18.57 9.03 16.25
CA ASN A 227 -19.11 8.52 14.99
C ASN A 227 -19.22 9.58 13.87
N ASP A 228 -18.37 10.59 13.96
CA ASP A 228 -18.10 11.59 12.93
C ASP A 228 -17.59 10.96 11.61
N GLY A 229 -16.71 9.96 11.75
CA GLY A 229 -16.00 9.32 10.66
C GLY A 229 -14.50 9.59 10.65
N ILE A 230 -13.95 10.53 11.41
CA ILE A 230 -12.50 10.66 11.60
C ILE A 230 -12.06 9.73 12.77
N PRO A 231 -10.88 9.07 12.70
CA PRO A 231 -10.51 8.10 13.72
C PRO A 231 -9.81 8.74 14.91
N ASP A 232 -10.21 8.39 16.15
CA ASP A 232 -9.77 9.01 17.41
C ASP A 232 -8.26 9.31 17.51
N THR A 233 -7.45 8.41 16.98
CA THR A 233 -5.99 8.45 17.01
C THR A 233 -5.39 9.58 16.14
N TYR A 234 -6.16 10.14 15.22
CA TYR A 234 -5.80 11.31 14.42
C TYR A 234 -6.13 12.61 15.16
N GLU A 235 -7.34 12.72 15.72
CA GLU A 235 -7.80 13.89 16.45
C GLU A 235 -7.09 14.09 17.78
N ALA A 236 -6.98 13.05 18.62
CA ALA A 236 -6.29 13.12 19.91
C ALA A 236 -4.85 13.64 19.81
N GLY A 237 -4.23 13.53 18.62
CA GLY A 237 -2.98 14.18 18.31
C GLY A 237 -1.76 13.58 19.03
N LYS A 238 -0.75 14.42 19.28
CA LYS A 238 0.63 13.97 19.54
C LYS A 238 0.90 13.35 20.92
N ASP A 239 0.01 13.55 21.89
CA ASP A 239 0.13 12.99 23.22
C ASP A 239 -1.24 12.53 23.71
N PRO A 240 -1.56 11.22 23.62
CA PRO A 240 -2.83 10.68 24.13
C PRO A 240 -3.08 10.86 25.64
N GLN A 241 -2.09 11.33 26.42
CA GLN A 241 -2.29 11.73 27.82
C GLN A 241 -2.69 13.21 27.97
N HIS A 242 -2.46 14.03 26.95
CA HIS A 242 -2.84 15.44 26.85
C HIS A 242 -3.44 15.67 25.45
N PRO A 243 -4.59 15.03 25.14
CA PRO A 243 -5.12 15.00 23.79
C PRO A 243 -5.45 16.40 23.28
N LYS A 244 -5.39 16.58 21.96
CA LYS A 244 -5.70 17.84 21.29
C LYS A 244 -7.15 18.26 21.61
N ASP A 245 -7.26 19.55 21.85
CA ASP A 245 -8.46 20.31 22.18
C ASP A 245 -8.24 21.65 21.47
N THR A 246 -8.99 21.86 20.39
CA THR A 246 -8.64 22.84 19.35
C THR A 246 -9.30 24.19 19.57
N ASP A 247 -10.59 24.21 19.92
CA ASP A 247 -11.30 25.43 20.30
C ASP A 247 -11.05 25.85 21.77
N LYS A 248 -10.75 24.87 22.66
CA LYS A 248 -10.48 25.00 24.10
C LYS A 248 -11.71 25.13 25.00
N ASP A 249 -12.80 24.46 24.66
CA ASP A 249 -13.93 24.26 25.57
C ASP A 249 -13.61 23.24 26.71
N GLY A 250 -12.59 22.38 26.52
CA GLY A 250 -12.16 21.34 27.45
C GLY A 250 -12.55 19.92 27.05
N LYS A 251 -13.18 19.75 25.88
CA LYS A 251 -13.49 18.48 25.23
C LYS A 251 -12.39 18.13 24.23
N PRO A 252 -11.80 16.93 24.27
CA PRO A 252 -10.83 16.53 23.26
C PRO A 252 -11.48 16.40 21.87
N ASP A 253 -10.75 16.79 20.83
CA ASP A 253 -11.15 16.72 19.42
C ASP A 253 -11.80 15.36 19.06
N TYR A 254 -11.22 14.24 19.51
CA TYR A 254 -11.64 12.85 19.20
C TYR A 254 -13.01 12.44 19.77
N ARG A 255 -13.75 13.40 20.30
CA ARG A 255 -15.08 13.24 20.87
C ARG A 255 -16.01 14.36 20.40
N ASP A 256 -15.51 15.31 19.61
CA ASP A 256 -16.21 16.52 19.22
C ASP A 256 -16.28 16.75 17.70
N THR A 257 -17.43 16.38 17.17
CA THR A 257 -17.92 16.51 15.80
C THR A 257 -17.81 17.90 15.12
N ASP A 258 -17.23 18.92 15.75
CA ASP A 258 -17.00 20.30 15.24
C ASP A 258 -15.77 20.90 15.98
N SER A 259 -14.64 20.20 15.92
CA SER A 259 -13.46 20.35 16.80
C SER A 259 -12.83 21.75 16.87
N ASP A 260 -12.94 22.57 15.81
CA ASP A 260 -12.49 23.98 15.83
C ASP A 260 -13.61 25.02 15.93
N ASN A 261 -14.85 24.55 16.11
CA ASN A 261 -16.07 25.32 16.40
C ASN A 261 -16.37 26.41 15.34
N ASP A 262 -15.99 26.15 14.08
CA ASP A 262 -16.26 26.95 12.87
C ASP A 262 -17.75 26.85 12.45
N GLY A 263 -18.45 25.80 12.90
CA GLY A 263 -19.86 25.54 12.59
C GLY A 263 -20.07 24.63 11.38
N ILE A 264 -19.00 23.95 10.96
CA ILE A 264 -19.02 22.89 9.95
C ILE A 264 -18.55 21.61 10.64
N PRO A 265 -19.43 20.62 10.85
CA PRO A 265 -19.04 19.38 11.51
C PRO A 265 -17.89 18.67 10.78
N ASP A 266 -16.90 18.14 11.49
CA ASP A 266 -15.64 17.57 10.96
C ASP A 266 -15.84 16.57 9.81
N SER A 267 -16.87 15.72 9.92
CA SER A 267 -17.43 14.79 8.93
C SER A 267 -17.72 15.39 7.55
N LYS A 268 -17.78 16.73 7.49
CA LYS A 268 -18.09 17.58 6.34
C LYS A 268 -17.08 18.72 6.17
N ASP A 269 -16.14 18.90 7.10
CA ASP A 269 -15.16 19.98 7.04
C ASP A 269 -14.15 19.76 5.90
N PRO A 270 -13.89 20.78 5.06
CA PRO A 270 -12.78 20.77 4.11
C PRO A 270 -11.42 21.22 4.67
N ASP A 271 -11.22 21.63 5.92
CA ASP A 271 -9.87 21.86 6.50
C ASP A 271 -9.25 20.60 7.17
N ALA A 272 -10.09 19.63 7.59
CA ALA A 272 -9.70 18.28 7.98
C ALA A 272 -8.86 17.58 6.89
N MET A 273 -7.79 16.87 7.28
CA MET A 273 -6.87 16.27 6.30
C MET A 273 -7.57 15.12 5.54
N PRO A 274 -7.44 15.06 4.20
CA PRO A 274 -8.00 13.95 3.43
C PRO A 274 -7.34 12.63 3.86
N LYS A 275 -8.18 11.67 4.29
CA LYS A 275 -7.78 10.33 4.72
C LYS A 275 -6.78 9.71 3.73
N ALA A 276 -5.71 9.12 4.27
CA ALA A 276 -4.69 8.41 3.49
C ALA A 276 -5.34 7.42 2.51
N VAL A 277 -4.78 7.29 1.30
CA VAL A 277 -5.49 6.64 0.19
C VAL A 277 -5.41 5.12 0.32
N LYS A 278 -6.31 4.55 1.14
CA LYS A 278 -6.51 3.12 1.30
C LYS A 278 -6.57 2.45 -0.07
N MET A 279 -5.60 1.59 -0.36
CA MET A 279 -5.63 0.78 -1.58
C MET A 279 -6.82 -0.20 -1.48
N SER A 280 -7.64 -0.29 -2.53
CA SER A 280 -8.81 -1.16 -2.47
C SER A 280 -8.44 -2.62 -2.67
N ASP A 281 -9.20 -3.53 -2.06
CA ASP A 281 -9.09 -4.98 -2.32
C ASP A 281 -9.29 -5.32 -3.80
N GLN A 282 -10.01 -4.47 -4.54
CA GLN A 282 -10.22 -4.63 -5.98
C GLN A 282 -8.91 -4.36 -6.76
N ASP A 283 -8.12 -3.37 -6.35
CA ASP A 283 -6.78 -3.12 -6.90
C ASP A 283 -5.84 -4.30 -6.59
N ALA A 284 -5.89 -4.81 -5.35
CA ALA A 284 -5.12 -5.97 -4.91
C ALA A 284 -5.49 -7.23 -5.73
N GLN A 285 -6.78 -7.50 -5.90
CA GLN A 285 -7.25 -8.62 -6.74
C GLN A 285 -6.84 -8.45 -8.20
N ARG A 286 -6.74 -7.22 -8.72
CA ARG A 286 -6.43 -6.92 -10.12
C ARG A 286 -5.01 -7.31 -10.54
N LEU A 287 -3.95 -6.95 -9.80
CA LEU A 287 -2.60 -7.40 -10.21
C LEU A 287 -2.42 -8.92 -10.01
N LEU A 288 -3.04 -9.50 -8.99
CA LEU A 288 -3.04 -10.96 -8.78
C LEU A 288 -3.74 -11.70 -9.93
N GLN A 289 -4.85 -11.15 -10.45
CA GLN A 289 -5.51 -11.66 -11.65
C GLN A 289 -4.62 -11.50 -12.89
N TYR A 290 -3.97 -10.34 -13.06
CA TYR A 290 -3.06 -10.11 -14.18
C TYR A 290 -1.90 -11.12 -14.22
N ILE A 291 -1.32 -11.46 -13.06
CA ILE A 291 -0.30 -12.52 -12.96
C ILE A 291 -0.88 -13.88 -13.40
N LYS A 292 -2.05 -14.29 -12.90
CA LYS A 292 -2.73 -15.54 -13.29
C LYS A 292 -3.02 -15.60 -14.79
N GLU A 293 -3.34 -14.46 -15.42
CA GLU A 293 -3.57 -14.37 -16.87
C GLU A 293 -2.28 -14.48 -17.68
N GLN A 294 -1.21 -13.81 -17.24
CA GLN A 294 0.12 -13.96 -17.85
C GLN A 294 0.66 -15.39 -17.71
N GLU A 295 0.39 -16.09 -16.61
CA GLU A 295 0.70 -17.51 -16.45
C GLU A 295 -0.06 -18.38 -17.47
N LYS A 296 -1.39 -18.21 -17.57
CA LYS A 296 -2.24 -18.93 -18.55
C LYS A 296 -1.75 -18.74 -19.98
N GLU A 297 -1.48 -17.50 -20.39
CA GLU A 297 -0.96 -17.21 -21.73
C GLU A 297 0.46 -17.72 -21.95
N THR A 298 1.33 -17.71 -20.93
CA THR A 298 2.68 -18.29 -21.01
C THR A 298 2.61 -19.81 -21.22
N VAL A 299 1.76 -20.52 -20.47
CA VAL A 299 1.54 -21.97 -20.60
C VAL A 299 0.95 -22.31 -21.97
N LYS A 300 -0.06 -21.55 -22.42
CA LYS A 300 -0.68 -21.69 -23.75
C LYS A 300 0.33 -21.50 -24.88
N LYS A 301 1.17 -20.46 -24.82
CA LYS A 301 2.27 -20.22 -25.78
C LYS A 301 3.32 -21.34 -25.75
N ALA A 302 3.67 -21.87 -24.58
CA ALA A 302 4.59 -22.99 -24.44
C ALA A 302 4.02 -24.29 -25.05
N ASN A 303 2.74 -24.60 -24.81
CA ASN A 303 2.07 -25.77 -25.36
C ASN A 303 1.89 -25.66 -26.88
N LEU A 304 1.55 -24.49 -27.41
CA LEU A 304 1.52 -24.23 -28.86
C LEU A 304 2.90 -24.45 -29.51
N LYS A 305 3.99 -24.02 -28.87
CA LYS A 305 5.37 -24.30 -29.34
C LYS A 305 5.68 -25.80 -29.34
N LYS A 306 5.35 -26.53 -28.26
CA LYS A 306 5.51 -28.00 -28.17
C LYS A 306 4.70 -28.74 -29.24
N ALA A 307 3.46 -28.30 -29.50
CA ALA A 307 2.60 -28.87 -30.53
C ALA A 307 3.13 -28.63 -31.95
N LYS A 308 3.65 -27.43 -32.24
CA LYS A 308 4.33 -27.15 -33.52
C LYS A 308 5.60 -28.00 -33.68
N ALA A 309 6.45 -28.08 -32.66
CA ALA A 309 7.67 -28.90 -32.71
C ALA A 309 7.37 -30.40 -32.98
N LYS A 310 6.33 -30.97 -32.35
CA LYS A 310 5.90 -32.35 -32.62
C LYS A 310 5.44 -32.61 -34.06
N LYS A 311 5.01 -31.58 -34.80
CA LYS A 311 4.60 -31.70 -36.22
C LYS A 311 5.76 -31.60 -37.21
N VAL A 312 6.98 -31.27 -36.77
CA VAL A 312 8.19 -31.22 -37.62
C VAL A 312 9.08 -32.45 -37.36
N LYS A 313 8.46 -33.61 -37.12
CA LYS A 313 9.15 -34.88 -37.31
C LYS A 313 9.25 -35.11 -38.81
N VAL A 314 10.46 -34.98 -39.33
CA VAL A 314 10.81 -35.30 -40.72
C VAL A 314 10.37 -36.72 -41.02
N ASP A 315 9.48 -36.87 -41.99
CA ASP A 315 9.22 -38.18 -42.61
C ASP A 315 10.54 -38.66 -43.21
N LYS A 316 10.95 -39.87 -42.84
CA LYS A 316 12.16 -40.45 -43.43
C LYS A 316 11.85 -40.88 -44.84
N ASP A 317 12.35 -40.13 -45.81
CA ASP A 317 12.69 -40.70 -47.12
C ASP A 317 13.73 -41.81 -46.87
N TRP A 318 13.41 -43.03 -47.33
CA TRP A 318 14.23 -44.25 -47.23
C TRP A 318 14.31 -44.94 -48.58
#